data_AF-A0A4Q3YY63-F1
#
_entry.id   AF-A0A4Q3YY63-F1
#
_cell.length_a   1.000
_cell.length_b   1.000
_cell.length_c   1.000
_cell.angle_alpha   90.00
_cell.angle_beta   90.00
_cell.angle_gamma   90.00
#
_symmetry.space_group_name_H-M   'P 1'
#
loop_
_entity.id
_entity.type
_entity.pdbx_description
1 polymer ?
#
loop_
_entity_poly.entity_id
_entity_poly.type
_entity_poly.pdbx_seq_one_letter_code
_entity_poly.pdbx_strand_id
1 'polypeptide(L)'
;MIIVDTPATRGPLVSAACFALAALAMVMLDWAMLPTNRSLTREGGAIEVMSMLGYVYAAVVYLRLAQPVFWPVPALLLFMAGREADADKRFTSEGILSTKILLRDTPLWEKLLAVGVWVLIVASLILLIRHRGPALLRALRHGAPWALAFAAGLFLAAFSKAIDGLGRKLLTFGIEVAQGVEHNAGLLEELLELLIPLLFLIAIGLKADEREVGPD
;
A
#
# COMPACT_ATOMS: atom_id res chain seq x y z
N MET A 1 -20.85 20.74 -32.89
CA MET A 1 -20.49 19.84 -31.77
C MET A 1 -19.13 20.31 -31.27
N ILE A 2 -19.14 21.15 -30.22
CA ILE A 2 -17.90 21.69 -29.65
C ILE A 2 -17.29 20.55 -28.86
N ILE A 3 -16.20 19.97 -29.38
CA ILE A 3 -15.32 19.12 -28.59
C ILE A 3 -14.71 20.06 -27.56
N VAL A 4 -15.27 20.04 -26.34
CA VAL A 4 -14.62 20.64 -25.19
C VAL A 4 -13.40 19.76 -24.95
N ASP A 5 -12.25 20.28 -25.34
CA ASP A 5 -10.95 19.72 -25.05
C ASP A 5 -10.74 19.85 -23.53
N THR A 6 -11.31 18.92 -22.76
CA THR A 6 -10.97 18.82 -21.34
C THR A 6 -9.53 18.35 -21.28
N PRO A 7 -8.63 19.03 -20.55
CA PRO A 7 -7.25 18.62 -20.41
C PRO A 7 -7.22 17.33 -19.58
N ALA A 8 -7.36 16.19 -20.24
CA ALA A 8 -7.35 14.85 -19.64
C ALA A 8 -5.99 14.56 -18.98
N THR A 9 -4.94 15.26 -19.41
CA THR A 9 -3.53 15.10 -19.03
C THR A 9 -3.16 15.57 -17.62
N ARG A 10 -4.12 15.94 -16.75
CA ARG A 10 -3.85 16.32 -15.34
C ARG A 10 -4.65 15.54 -14.30
N GLY A 11 -5.64 14.74 -14.70
CA GLY A 11 -6.57 14.07 -13.78
C GLY A 11 -5.90 13.20 -12.70
N PRO A 12 -4.91 12.34 -13.05
CA PRO A 12 -4.38 11.37 -12.10
C PRO A 12 -3.36 11.95 -11.10
N LEU A 13 -2.50 12.87 -11.51
CA LEU A 13 -1.59 13.57 -10.59
C LEU A 13 -2.34 14.51 -9.65
N VAL A 14 -3.43 15.14 -10.13
CA VAL A 14 -4.34 15.89 -9.27
C VAL A 14 -5.02 14.97 -8.26
N SER A 15 -5.42 13.75 -8.66
CA SER A 15 -5.95 12.74 -7.74
C SER A 15 -4.95 12.37 -6.63
N ALA A 16 -3.67 12.16 -6.98
CA ALA A 16 -2.62 11.92 -6.01
C ALA A 16 -2.39 13.11 -5.07
N ALA A 17 -2.36 14.33 -5.60
CA ALA A 17 -2.21 15.54 -4.81
C ALA A 17 -3.40 15.76 -3.85
N CYS A 18 -4.64 15.55 -4.32
CA CYS A 18 -5.84 15.64 -3.49
C CYS A 18 -5.81 14.61 -2.35
N PHE A 19 -5.39 13.37 -2.64
CA PHE A 19 -5.22 12.36 -1.60
C PHE A 19 -4.16 12.76 -0.58
N ALA A 20 -2.99 13.24 -1.04
CA ALA A 20 -1.91 13.68 -0.15
C ALA A 20 -2.35 14.85 0.76
N LEU A 21 -3.08 15.83 0.21
CA LEU A 21 -3.63 16.94 0.98
C LEU A 21 -4.68 16.48 1.99
N ALA A 22 -5.56 15.56 1.61
CA ALA A 22 -6.55 14.99 2.53
C ALA A 22 -5.88 14.19 3.65
N ALA A 23 -4.86 13.39 3.33
CA ALA A 23 -4.09 12.63 4.31
C ALA A 23 -3.36 13.57 5.28
N LEU A 24 -2.71 14.62 4.77
CA LEU A 24 -2.08 15.63 5.59
C LEU A 24 -3.11 16.31 6.52
N ALA A 25 -4.26 16.74 5.99
CA ALA A 25 -5.30 17.37 6.78
C ALA A 25 -5.82 16.46 7.90
N MET A 26 -6.03 15.17 7.61
CA MET A 26 -6.47 14.19 8.61
C MET A 26 -5.40 13.93 9.68
N VAL A 27 -4.13 13.77 9.29
CA VAL A 27 -3.04 13.58 10.25
C VAL A 27 -2.85 14.83 11.13
N MET A 28 -2.95 16.03 10.56
CA MET A 28 -2.88 17.28 11.32
C MET A 28 -4.06 17.44 12.28
N LEU A 29 -5.28 17.08 11.84
CA LEU A 29 -6.46 17.10 12.70
C LEU A 29 -6.32 16.11 13.86
N ASP A 30 -5.84 14.90 13.57
CA ASP A 30 -5.60 13.87 14.60
C ASP A 30 -4.56 14.32 15.62
N TRP A 31 -3.44 14.89 15.14
CA TRP A 31 -2.43 15.51 15.99
C TRP A 31 -2.99 16.60 16.89
N ALA A 32 -3.84 17.48 16.35
CA ALA A 32 -4.44 18.59 17.09
C ALA A 32 -5.44 18.13 18.17
N MET A 33 -6.07 16.97 17.97
CA MET A 33 -7.07 16.39 18.88
C MET A 33 -6.47 15.31 19.81
N LEU A 34 -5.15 15.09 19.71
CA LEU A 34 -4.50 13.97 20.37
C LEU A 34 -4.37 14.22 21.89
N PRO A 35 -4.88 13.32 22.75
CA PRO A 35 -4.64 13.40 24.18
C PRO A 35 -3.14 13.29 24.50
N THR A 36 -2.67 14.00 25.54
CA THR A 36 -1.25 14.10 25.91
C THR A 36 -0.56 12.76 26.24
N ASN A 37 -1.34 11.69 26.46
CA ASN A 37 -0.86 10.35 26.79
C ASN A 37 -0.94 9.36 25.61
N ARG A 38 -1.30 9.82 24.42
CA ARG A 38 -1.39 8.97 23.23
C ARG A 38 -0.32 9.36 22.21
N SER A 39 -0.03 8.42 21.31
CA SER A 39 0.82 8.64 20.14
C SER A 39 -0.06 8.80 18.89
N LEU A 40 0.49 9.47 17.86
CA LEU A 40 -0.02 9.37 16.49
C LEU A 40 -0.10 7.91 16.03
N THR A 41 0.87 7.11 16.48
CA THR A 41 1.04 5.69 16.14
C THR A 41 0.17 4.74 16.95
N ARG A 42 -1.05 5.17 17.27
CA ARG A 42 -2.00 4.32 17.98
C ARG A 42 -2.80 3.53 16.96
N GLU A 43 -3.18 2.31 17.32
CA GLU A 43 -4.12 1.51 16.53
C GLU A 43 -5.40 2.33 16.23
N GLY A 44 -5.78 2.37 14.96
CA GLY A 44 -6.88 3.17 14.44
C GLY A 44 -6.61 4.68 14.36
N GLY A 45 -5.35 5.11 14.43
CA GLY A 45 -4.93 6.49 14.21
C GLY A 45 -5.13 6.97 12.77
N ALA A 46 -5.00 8.28 12.54
CA ALA A 46 -5.22 8.82 11.19
C ALA A 46 -4.23 8.29 10.14
N ILE A 47 -3.00 7.95 10.53
CA ILE A 47 -1.98 7.44 9.60
C ILE A 47 -2.41 6.07 9.05
N GLU A 48 -2.79 5.14 9.92
CA GLU A 48 -3.29 3.79 9.57
C GLU A 48 -4.58 3.86 8.73
N VAL A 49 -5.53 4.72 9.12
CA VAL A 49 -6.77 4.89 8.36
C VAL A 49 -6.49 5.45 6.96
N MET A 50 -5.58 6.42 6.85
CA MET A 50 -5.24 7.02 5.57
C MET A 50 -4.39 6.08 4.70
N SER A 51 -3.49 5.26 5.25
CA SER A 51 -2.76 4.25 4.47
C SER A 51 -3.74 3.23 3.86
N MET A 52 -4.66 2.71 4.67
CA MET A 52 -5.75 1.84 4.22
C MET A 52 -6.58 2.47 3.09
N LEU A 53 -7.10 3.69 3.33
CA LEU A 53 -7.91 4.41 2.34
C LEU A 53 -7.12 4.72 1.06
N GLY A 54 -5.81 4.97 1.17
CA GLY A 54 -4.92 5.18 0.03
C GLY A 54 -4.87 3.99 -0.90
N TYR A 55 -4.76 2.77 -0.37
CA TYR A 55 -4.78 1.56 -1.18
C TYR A 55 -6.14 1.33 -1.86
N VAL A 56 -7.25 1.55 -1.15
CA VAL A 56 -8.60 1.47 -1.72
C VAL A 56 -8.76 2.50 -2.84
N TYR A 57 -8.33 3.73 -2.60
CA TYR A 57 -8.41 4.81 -3.59
C TYR A 57 -7.55 4.52 -4.81
N ALA A 58 -6.33 4.03 -4.63
CA ALA A 58 -5.46 3.59 -5.73
C ALA A 58 -6.12 2.47 -6.56
N ALA A 59 -6.80 1.51 -5.94
CA ALA A 59 -7.54 0.47 -6.64
C ALA A 59 -8.69 1.07 -7.49
N VAL A 60 -9.47 2.00 -6.93
CA VAL A 60 -10.55 2.69 -7.65
C VAL A 60 -10.01 3.48 -8.84
N VAL A 61 -8.92 4.24 -8.66
CA VAL A 61 -8.29 5.00 -9.73
C VAL A 61 -7.74 4.08 -10.81
N TYR A 62 -7.09 2.98 -10.44
CA TYR A 62 -6.64 1.98 -11.40
C TYR A 62 -7.80 1.40 -12.23
N LEU A 63 -8.90 1.00 -11.58
CA LEU A 63 -10.06 0.45 -12.28
C LEU A 63 -10.69 1.44 -13.27
N ARG A 64 -10.63 2.74 -12.98
CA ARG A 64 -11.11 3.79 -13.88
C ARG A 64 -10.18 4.01 -15.08
N LEU A 65 -8.86 4.02 -14.86
CA LEU A 65 -7.88 4.43 -15.87
C LEU A 65 -7.31 3.27 -16.71
N ALA A 66 -7.18 2.07 -16.13
CA ALA A 66 -6.52 0.95 -16.78
C ALA A 66 -7.54 0.07 -17.53
N GLN A 67 -7.69 0.31 -18.84
CA GLN A 67 -8.50 -0.53 -19.73
C GLN A 67 -7.64 -1.23 -20.80
N PRO A 68 -7.82 -2.55 -21.03
CA PRO A 68 -8.62 -3.47 -20.23
C PRO A 68 -8.00 -3.69 -18.83
N VAL A 69 -8.87 -3.94 -17.84
CA VAL A 69 -8.46 -4.14 -16.45
C VAL A 69 -7.63 -5.41 -16.31
N PHE A 70 -6.37 -5.26 -15.86
CA PHE A 70 -5.57 -6.39 -15.42
C PHE A 70 -5.80 -6.62 -13.92
N TRP A 71 -6.68 -7.57 -13.62
CA TRP A 71 -7.23 -7.85 -12.29
C TRP A 71 -6.23 -8.08 -11.15
N PRO A 72 -4.99 -8.60 -11.35
CA PRO A 72 -4.05 -8.80 -10.26
C PRO A 72 -3.68 -7.50 -9.51
N VAL A 73 -3.70 -6.36 -10.20
CA VAL A 73 -3.34 -5.07 -9.59
C VAL A 73 -4.35 -4.62 -8.53
N PRO A 74 -5.67 -4.47 -8.84
CA PRO A 74 -6.64 -4.08 -7.83
C PRO A 74 -6.79 -5.15 -6.74
N ALA A 75 -6.61 -6.44 -7.05
CA ALA A 75 -6.61 -7.50 -6.05
C ALA A 75 -5.50 -7.31 -5.00
N LEU A 76 -4.27 -7.02 -5.44
CA LEU A 76 -3.14 -6.77 -4.54
C LEU A 76 -3.31 -5.47 -3.75
N LEU A 77 -3.80 -4.39 -4.38
CA LEU A 77 -4.08 -3.13 -3.69
C LEU A 77 -5.13 -3.31 -2.59
N LEU A 78 -6.24 -3.98 -2.88
CA LEU A 78 -7.28 -4.26 -1.89
C LEU A 78 -6.80 -5.21 -0.78
N PHE A 79 -5.93 -6.16 -1.11
CA PHE A 79 -5.28 -7.00 -0.10
C PHE A 79 -4.41 -6.16 0.84
N MET A 80 -3.60 -5.23 0.31
CA MET A 80 -2.81 -4.31 1.12
C MET A 80 -3.71 -3.42 1.98
N ALA A 81 -4.83 -2.91 1.45
CA ALA A 81 -5.83 -2.19 2.25
C ALA A 81 -6.37 -3.04 3.41
N GLY A 82 -6.70 -4.31 3.15
CA GLY A 82 -7.15 -5.23 4.19
C GLY A 82 -6.09 -5.44 5.28
N ARG A 83 -4.81 -5.52 4.89
CA ARG A 83 -3.67 -5.61 5.82
C ARG A 83 -3.58 -4.38 6.73
N GLU A 84 -3.74 -3.18 6.19
CA GLU A 84 -3.74 -1.93 6.98
C GLU A 84 -4.95 -1.84 7.92
N ALA A 85 -6.10 -2.42 7.55
CA ALA A 85 -7.32 -2.37 8.36
C ALA A 85 -7.31 -3.32 9.57
N ASP A 86 -6.19 -4.03 9.82
CA ASP A 86 -6.10 -5.18 10.72
C ASP A 86 -7.20 -6.23 10.43
N ALA A 87 -7.63 -6.33 9.16
CA ALA A 87 -8.69 -7.27 8.77
C ALA A 87 -8.27 -8.72 9.06
N ASP A 88 -6.98 -9.02 8.98
CA ASP A 88 -6.43 -10.31 9.33
C ASP A 88 -6.74 -10.72 10.78
N LYS A 89 -6.68 -9.79 11.74
CA LYS A 89 -6.98 -10.03 13.16
C LYS A 89 -8.47 -9.94 13.51
N ARG A 90 -9.25 -9.17 12.75
CA ARG A 90 -10.70 -8.97 13.03
C ARG A 90 -11.59 -10.08 12.48
N PHE A 91 -11.20 -10.71 11.37
CA PHE A 91 -12.00 -11.74 10.71
C PHE A 91 -11.62 -13.17 11.09
N THR A 92 -10.43 -13.39 11.65
CA THR A 92 -9.95 -14.73 11.98
C THR A 92 -9.30 -14.76 13.35
N SER A 93 -9.35 -15.93 13.99
CA SER A 93 -8.84 -16.18 15.33
C SER A 93 -7.31 -16.06 15.45
N GLU A 94 -6.58 -16.40 14.39
CA GLU A 94 -5.10 -16.50 14.40
C GLU A 94 -4.40 -15.53 13.43
N GLY A 95 -5.16 -14.75 12.65
CA GLY A 95 -4.64 -13.94 11.56
C GLY A 95 -4.69 -14.67 10.21
N ILE A 96 -5.27 -14.04 9.18
CA ILE A 96 -5.47 -14.70 7.87
C ILE A 96 -4.16 -15.09 7.16
N LEU A 97 -3.05 -14.43 7.48
CA LEU A 97 -1.71 -14.73 6.93
C LEU A 97 -0.86 -15.61 7.84
N SER A 98 -1.35 -15.91 9.05
CA SER A 98 -0.62 -16.69 10.02
C SER A 98 -0.68 -18.17 9.66
N THR A 99 0.46 -18.85 9.62
CA THR A 99 0.50 -20.31 9.47
C THR A 99 -0.19 -21.03 10.63
N LYS A 100 -0.31 -20.38 11.80
CA LYS A 100 -1.03 -20.91 12.96
C LYS A 100 -2.50 -21.20 12.67
N ILE A 101 -3.12 -20.47 11.73
CA ILE A 101 -4.51 -20.69 11.35
C ILE A 101 -4.74 -22.10 10.80
N LEU A 102 -3.73 -22.72 10.16
CA LEU A 102 -3.84 -24.09 9.64
C LEU A 102 -3.48 -25.13 10.70
N LEU A 103 -2.52 -24.80 11.58
CA LEU A 103 -1.92 -25.71 12.54
C LEU A 103 -2.74 -25.85 13.84
N ARG A 104 -3.51 -24.83 14.21
CA ARG A 104 -4.37 -24.85 15.40
C ARG A 104 -5.76 -25.39 15.11
N ASP A 105 -6.51 -25.62 16.18
CA ASP A 105 -7.91 -26.05 16.15
C ASP A 105 -8.83 -24.87 15.81
N THR A 106 -8.62 -24.28 14.63
CA THR A 106 -9.48 -23.21 14.10
C THR A 106 -10.61 -23.82 13.25
N PRO A 107 -11.77 -23.14 13.15
CA PRO A 107 -12.87 -23.55 12.30
C PRO A 107 -12.45 -23.79 10.85
N LEU A 108 -13.05 -24.81 10.20
CA LEU A 108 -12.73 -25.16 8.81
C LEU A 108 -12.92 -23.99 7.84
N TRP A 109 -13.93 -23.15 8.05
CA TRP A 109 -14.20 -21.99 7.19
C TRP A 109 -13.08 -20.94 7.25
N GLU A 110 -12.43 -20.74 8.40
CA GLU A 110 -11.26 -19.85 8.55
C GLU A 110 -10.07 -20.38 7.77
N LYS A 111 -9.83 -21.70 7.83
CA LYS A 111 -8.76 -22.38 7.07
C LYS A 111 -8.97 -22.23 5.56
N LEU A 112 -10.20 -22.48 5.09
CA LEU A 112 -10.55 -22.36 3.67
C LEU A 112 -10.41 -20.91 3.18
N LEU A 113 -10.84 -19.94 4.00
CA LEU A 113 -10.70 -18.52 3.70
C LEU A 113 -9.22 -18.11 3.57
N ALA A 114 -8.37 -18.50 4.54
CA ALA A 114 -6.95 -18.20 4.50
C ALA A 114 -6.25 -18.82 3.27
N VAL A 115 -6.49 -20.11 2.99
CA VAL A 115 -5.94 -20.77 1.80
C VAL A 115 -6.41 -20.08 0.52
N GLY A 116 -7.69 -19.73 0.43
CA GLY A 116 -8.23 -19.00 -0.73
C GLY A 116 -7.54 -17.64 -0.95
N VAL A 117 -7.34 -16.87 0.12
CA VAL A 117 -6.62 -15.59 0.07
C VAL A 117 -5.16 -15.79 -0.32
N TRP A 118 -4.46 -16.80 0.23
CA TRP A 118 -3.07 -17.07 -0.13
C TRP A 118 -2.92 -17.45 -1.60
N VAL A 119 -3.80 -18.32 -2.11
CA VAL A 119 -3.83 -18.69 -3.53
C VAL A 119 -4.08 -17.46 -4.40
N LEU A 120 -5.01 -16.58 -4.02
CA LEU A 120 -5.29 -15.34 -4.74
C LEU A 120 -4.06 -14.42 -4.79
N ILE A 121 -3.36 -14.23 -3.66
CA ILE A 121 -2.15 -13.39 -3.59
C ILE A 121 -1.05 -14.00 -4.46
N VAL A 122 -0.76 -15.29 -4.30
CA VAL A 122 0.29 -15.99 -5.06
C VAL A 122 -0.01 -15.96 -6.56
N ALA A 123 -1.26 -16.26 -6.96
CA ALA A 123 -1.67 -16.16 -8.36
C ALA A 123 -1.51 -14.73 -8.89
N SER A 124 -1.93 -13.72 -8.12
CA SER A 124 -1.80 -12.31 -8.50
C SER A 124 -0.33 -11.92 -8.72
N LEU A 125 0.56 -12.30 -7.80
CA LEU A 125 2.00 -12.03 -7.91
C LEU A 125 2.62 -12.74 -9.12
N ILE A 126 2.33 -14.04 -9.31
CA ILE A 126 2.83 -14.80 -10.45
C ILE A 126 2.40 -14.15 -11.77
N LEU A 127 1.12 -13.77 -11.89
CA LEU A 127 0.60 -13.15 -13.10
C LEU A 127 1.20 -11.77 -13.33
N LEU A 128 1.36 -10.97 -12.27
CA LEU A 128 1.97 -9.65 -12.35
C LEU A 128 3.43 -9.74 -12.83
N ILE A 129 4.22 -10.63 -12.22
CA ILE A 129 5.63 -10.83 -12.60
C ILE A 129 5.73 -11.34 -14.04
N ARG A 130 4.94 -12.36 -14.42
CA ARG A 130 5.00 -12.96 -15.76
C ARG A 130 4.57 -12.00 -16.87
N HIS A 131 3.49 -11.25 -16.66
CA HIS A 131 2.90 -10.43 -17.74
C HIS A 131 3.36 -8.98 -17.73
N ARG A 132 3.72 -8.42 -16.55
CA ARG A 132 4.10 -7.01 -16.39
C ARG A 132 5.56 -6.81 -15.98
N GLY A 133 6.21 -7.84 -15.41
CA GLY A 133 7.61 -7.77 -14.98
C GLY A 133 8.59 -7.35 -16.09
N PRO A 134 8.60 -7.98 -17.28
CA PRO A 134 9.51 -7.57 -18.36
C PRO A 134 9.31 -6.12 -18.82
N ALA A 135 8.05 -5.66 -18.87
CA ALA A 135 7.73 -4.28 -19.24
C ALA A 135 8.20 -3.30 -18.16
N LEU A 136 8.01 -3.63 -16.88
CA LEU A 136 8.52 -2.84 -15.75
C LEU A 136 10.05 -2.74 -15.79
N LEU A 137 10.75 -3.85 -16.00
CA LEU A 137 12.22 -3.85 -16.09
C LEU A 137 12.73 -2.99 -17.24
N ARG A 138 12.08 -3.05 -18.42
CA ARG A 138 12.40 -2.15 -19.53
C ARG A 138 12.16 -0.69 -19.15
N ALA A 139 11.02 -0.37 -18.56
CA ALA A 139 10.68 0.99 -18.17
C ALA A 139 11.64 1.56 -17.11
N LEU A 140 12.07 0.75 -16.14
CA LEU A 140 13.08 1.12 -15.15
C LEU A 140 14.44 1.41 -15.79
N ARG A 141 14.87 0.59 -16.76
CA ARG A 141 16.12 0.83 -17.50
C ARG A 141 16.12 2.14 -18.28
N HIS A 142 14.95 2.59 -18.72
CA HIS A 142 14.78 3.87 -19.42
C HIS A 142 14.41 5.03 -18.48
N GLY A 143 14.38 4.80 -17.15
CA GLY A 143 14.04 5.85 -16.18
C GLY A 143 12.61 6.36 -16.28
N ALA A 144 11.66 5.54 -16.77
CA ALA A 144 10.27 5.95 -16.92
C ALA A 144 9.68 6.38 -15.55
N PRO A 145 9.10 7.59 -15.43
CA PRO A 145 8.65 8.13 -14.14
C PRO A 145 7.66 7.22 -13.38
N TRP A 146 6.70 6.62 -14.08
CA TRP A 146 5.74 5.70 -13.48
C TRP A 146 6.43 4.46 -12.87
N ALA A 147 7.47 3.95 -13.52
CA ALA A 147 8.18 2.75 -13.11
C ALA A 147 9.04 3.04 -11.88
N LEU A 148 9.68 4.22 -11.84
CA LEU A 148 10.43 4.69 -10.68
C LEU A 148 9.51 4.89 -9.47
N ALA A 149 8.34 5.52 -9.65
CA ALA A 149 7.36 5.69 -8.57
C ALA A 149 6.86 4.33 -8.04
N PHE A 150 6.54 3.39 -8.94
CA PHE A 150 6.14 2.04 -8.56
C PHE A 150 7.25 1.30 -7.80
N ALA A 151 8.49 1.35 -8.29
CA ALA A 151 9.63 0.71 -7.65
C ALA A 151 9.97 1.35 -6.29
N ALA A 152 9.83 2.67 -6.16
CA ALA A 152 9.97 3.36 -4.88
C ALA A 152 8.89 2.87 -3.88
N GLY A 153 7.64 2.73 -4.31
CA GLY A 153 6.57 2.18 -3.46
C GLY A 153 6.88 0.75 -2.99
N LEU A 154 7.35 -0.13 -3.90
CA LEU A 154 7.78 -1.48 -3.53
C LEU A 154 8.97 -1.49 -2.57
N PHE A 155 9.96 -0.64 -2.82
CA PHE A 155 11.13 -0.50 -1.95
C PHE A 155 10.71 -0.05 -0.56
N LEU A 156 9.86 0.97 -0.46
CA LEU A 156 9.35 1.45 0.83
C LEU A 156 8.53 0.38 1.56
N ALA A 157 7.72 -0.39 0.85
CA ALA A 157 6.96 -1.51 1.45
C ALA A 157 7.89 -2.58 2.05
N ALA A 158 9.00 -2.91 1.36
CA ALA A 158 9.99 -3.84 1.89
C ALA A 158 10.78 -3.22 3.05
N PHE A 159 11.15 -1.94 2.93
CA PHE A 159 11.98 -1.23 3.89
C PHE A 159 11.25 -0.91 5.21
N SER A 160 9.99 -0.46 5.16
CA SER A 160 9.18 -0.22 6.36
C SER A 160 9.05 -1.50 7.17
N LYS A 161 8.78 -2.64 6.51
CA LYS A 161 8.70 -3.94 7.17
C LYS A 161 10.03 -4.47 7.69
N ALA A 162 11.15 -4.06 7.10
CA ALA A 162 12.47 -4.37 7.61
C ALA A 162 12.72 -3.64 8.95
N ILE A 163 12.26 -2.40 9.08
CA ILE A 163 12.37 -1.58 10.30
C ILE A 163 11.31 -1.97 11.35
N ASP A 164 10.18 -2.56 10.96
CA ASP A 164 9.16 -3.04 11.91
C ASP A 164 9.78 -3.89 13.02
N GLY A 165 9.52 -3.50 14.26
CA GLY A 165 10.01 -4.22 15.42
C GLY A 165 11.53 -4.25 15.49
N LEU A 166 12.21 -3.20 15.01
CA LEU A 166 13.66 -3.04 15.07
C LEU A 166 14.21 -3.37 16.47
N GLY A 167 13.55 -2.87 17.53
CA GLY A 167 13.90 -3.18 18.92
C GLY A 167 13.88 -4.69 19.20
N ARG A 168 12.75 -5.37 18.91
CA ARG A 168 12.61 -6.83 19.06
C ARG A 168 13.64 -7.61 18.23
N LYS A 169 13.92 -7.17 17.01
CA LYS A 169 14.89 -7.81 16.09
C LYS A 169 16.33 -7.61 16.54
N LEU A 170 16.68 -6.46 17.12
CA LEU A 170 18.04 -6.19 17.61
C LEU A 170 18.28 -6.84 18.98
N LEU A 171 17.24 -6.98 19.81
CA LEU A 171 17.31 -7.73 21.07
C LEU A 171 17.72 -9.19 20.86
N THR A 172 17.36 -9.84 19.75
CA THR A 172 17.83 -11.21 19.44
C THR A 172 19.34 -11.30 19.21
N PHE A 173 20.01 -10.17 18.97
CA PHE A 173 21.46 -10.05 18.86
C PHE A 173 22.11 -9.47 20.13
N GLY A 174 21.34 -9.32 21.22
CA GLY A 174 21.81 -8.74 22.47
C GLY A 174 21.97 -7.21 22.42
N ILE A 175 21.41 -6.55 21.41
CA ILE A 175 21.47 -5.10 21.26
C ILE A 175 20.17 -4.50 21.83
N GLU A 176 20.30 -3.80 22.95
CA GLU A 176 19.21 -3.02 23.53
C GLU A 176 19.03 -1.70 22.78
N VAL A 177 17.81 -1.45 22.32
CA VAL A 177 17.45 -0.19 21.65
C VAL A 177 16.79 0.72 22.67
N ALA A 178 17.26 1.96 22.76
CA ALA A 178 16.63 2.95 23.64
C ALA A 178 15.16 3.18 23.24
N GLN A 179 14.27 3.32 24.22
CA GLN A 179 12.82 3.49 23.98
C GLN A 179 12.50 4.65 23.02
N GLY A 180 13.25 5.75 23.07
CA GLY A 180 13.09 6.87 22.14
C GLY A 180 13.38 6.51 20.68
N VAL A 181 14.35 5.62 20.44
CA VAL A 181 14.68 5.12 19.09
C VAL A 181 13.60 4.18 18.59
N GLU A 182 13.08 3.30 19.46
CA GLU A 182 11.97 2.40 19.11
C GLU A 182 10.69 3.18 18.77
N HIS A 183 10.37 4.21 19.55
CA HIS A 183 9.24 5.10 19.26
C HIS A 183 9.39 5.83 17.92
N ASN A 184 10.57 6.42 17.66
CA ASN A 184 10.83 7.11 16.40
C ASN A 184 10.82 6.15 15.20
N ALA A 185 11.29 4.91 15.38
CA ALA A 185 11.23 3.89 14.35
C ALA A 185 9.78 3.51 14.01
N GLY A 186 8.90 3.41 15.02
CA GLY A 186 7.47 3.18 14.82
C GLY A 186 6.79 4.33 14.07
N LEU A 187 7.05 5.58 14.45
CA LEU A 187 6.57 6.77 13.71
C LEU A 187 7.03 6.75 12.25
N LEU A 188 8.29 6.41 12.02
CA LEU A 188 8.83 6.30 10.68
C LEU A 188 8.16 5.18 9.88
N GLU A 189 7.96 4.00 10.48
CA GLU A 189 7.28 2.87 9.84
C GLU A 189 5.91 3.29 9.32
N GLU A 190 5.07 3.89 10.16
CA GLU A 190 3.70 4.28 9.77
C GLU A 190 3.68 5.37 8.69
N LEU A 191 4.56 6.37 8.79
CA LEU A 191 4.67 7.41 7.77
C LEU A 191 5.12 6.84 6.43
N LEU A 192 6.04 5.87 6.45
CA LEU A 192 6.45 5.15 5.24
C LEU A 192 5.29 4.32 4.69
N GLU A 193 4.50 3.68 5.54
CA GLU A 193 3.33 2.90 5.12
C GLU A 193 2.24 3.76 4.46
N LEU A 194 2.03 5.00 4.92
CA LEU A 194 1.17 5.99 4.26
C LEU A 194 1.71 6.46 2.91
N LEU A 195 3.03 6.51 2.74
CA LEU A 195 3.67 6.95 1.49
C LEU A 195 3.57 5.90 0.37
N ILE A 196 3.51 4.61 0.71
CA ILE A 196 3.40 3.52 -0.29
C ILE A 196 2.17 3.67 -1.20
N PRO A 197 0.91 3.77 -0.70
CA PRO A 197 -0.25 3.89 -1.57
C PRO A 197 -0.23 5.20 -2.37
N LEU A 198 0.36 6.28 -1.85
CA LEU A 198 0.54 7.53 -2.60
C LEU A 198 1.47 7.32 -3.79
N LEU A 199 2.59 6.61 -3.63
CA LEU A 199 3.50 6.29 -4.73
C LEU A 199 2.85 5.39 -5.78
N PHE A 200 2.03 4.42 -5.36
CA PHE A 200 1.25 3.61 -6.30
C PHE A 200 0.22 4.44 -7.07
N LEU A 201 -0.45 5.37 -6.41
CA LEU A 201 -1.40 6.28 -7.06
C LEU A 201 -0.70 7.18 -8.10
N ILE A 202 0.47 7.73 -7.76
CA ILE A 202 1.32 8.48 -8.69
C ILE A 202 1.74 7.60 -9.87
N ALA A 203 2.19 6.37 -9.61
CA ALA A 203 2.60 5.44 -10.66
C ALA A 203 1.46 5.09 -11.63
N ILE A 204 0.26 4.83 -11.11
CA ILE A 204 -0.94 4.58 -11.91
C ILE A 204 -1.24 5.79 -12.80
N GLY A 205 -1.16 6.98 -12.22
CA GLY A 205 -1.42 8.21 -12.95
C GLY A 205 -0.45 8.50 -14.07
N LEU A 206 0.85 8.48 -13.76
CA LEU A 206 1.91 8.67 -14.75
C LEU A 206 1.86 7.61 -15.86
N LYS A 207 1.45 6.37 -15.55
CA LYS A 207 1.31 5.32 -16.56
C LYS A 207 0.10 5.54 -17.46
N ALA A 208 -0.98 6.13 -16.94
CA ALA A 208 -2.14 6.48 -17.74
C ALA A 208 -1.80 7.61 -18.72
N ASP A 209 -1.13 8.66 -18.25
CA ASP A 209 -0.70 9.79 -19.08
C ASP A 209 0.23 9.35 -20.23
N GLU A 210 1.17 8.43 -19.97
CA GLU A 210 2.06 7.87 -21.01
C GLU A 210 1.29 7.16 -22.14
N ARG A 211 0.13 6.57 -21.84
CA ARG A 211 -0.71 5.90 -22.87
C ARG A 211 -1.47 6.90 -23.74
N GLU A 212 -1.84 8.05 -23.19
CA GLU A 212 -2.56 9.09 -23.94
C GLU A 212 -1.65 9.80 -24.94
N VAL A 213 -0.35 9.91 -24.64
CA VAL A 213 0.61 10.61 -25.51
C VAL A 213 1.03 9.75 -26.73
N GLY A 214 0.95 8.42 -26.64
CA GLY A 214 1.27 7.50 -27.74
C GLY A 214 2.78 7.45 -28.09
N PRO A 215 3.30 6.31 -28.58
CA PRO A 215 4.63 6.28 -29.18
C PRO A 215 4.53 6.79 -30.62
N ASP A 216 5.23 7.87 -30.94
CA ASP A 216 5.48 8.28 -32.35
C ASP A 216 6.12 7.13 -33.17
#